data_AF-A0A2N5ZPT4-F1
#
_entry.id   AF-A0A2N5ZPT4-F1
#
_cell.length_a   1.000
_cell.length_b   1.000
_cell.length_c   1.000
_cell.angle_alpha   90.00
_cell.angle_beta   90.00
_cell.angle_gamma   90.00
#
_symmetry.space_group_name_H-M   'P 1'
#
loop_
_entity.id
_entity.type
_entity.pdbx_description
1 polymer ?
#
loop_
_entity_poly.entity_id
_entity_poly.type
_entity_poly.pdbx_seq_one_letter_code
_entity_poly.pdbx_strand_id
1 'polypeptide(L)'
;MQISKVVEKTYEILKKVAKREAIITYGELYDQIGVDMKNAGERKRGSEILREVNEVSVLERGIMITALVVKNDTQIPGEEFFRVATQYKALKEDALEAEKKEYWEQELEKVHETYS
;
A
#
# COMPACT_ATOMS: atom_id res chain seq x y z
N MET A 1 1.58 -17.98 10.18
CA MET A 1 2.05 -16.61 10.45
C MET A 1 1.03 -15.96 11.37
N GLN A 2 1.43 -15.49 12.54
CA GLN A 2 0.51 -14.78 13.43
C GLN A 2 0.55 -13.30 13.04
N ILE A 3 -0.47 -12.85 12.33
CA ILE A 3 -0.59 -11.46 11.88
C ILE A 3 -1.06 -10.60 13.06
N SER A 4 -0.54 -9.38 13.19
CA SER A 4 -0.99 -8.49 14.25
C SER A 4 -2.43 -8.00 13.98
N LYS A 5 -3.21 -7.77 15.03
CA LYS A 5 -4.59 -7.22 14.89
C LYS A 5 -4.63 -5.91 14.11
N VAL A 6 -3.56 -5.11 14.17
CA VAL A 6 -3.49 -3.85 13.41
C VAL A 6 -3.29 -4.10 11.92
N VAL A 7 -2.49 -5.10 11.53
CA VAL A 7 -2.32 -5.47 10.12
C VAL A 7 -3.61 -6.04 9.54
N GLU A 8 -4.30 -6.91 10.26
CA GLU A 8 -5.63 -7.41 9.85
C GLU A 8 -6.62 -6.25 9.67
N LYS A 9 -6.68 -5.32 10.63
CA LYS A 9 -7.53 -4.13 10.54
C LYS A 9 -7.18 -3.28 9.32
N THR A 10 -5.90 -3.01 9.09
CA THR A 10 -5.42 -2.23 7.93
C THR A 10 -5.83 -2.89 6.63
N TYR A 11 -5.64 -4.21 6.52
CA TYR A 11 -5.98 -4.95 5.32
C TYR A 11 -7.50 -4.90 5.05
N GLU A 12 -8.33 -5.06 6.07
CA GLU A 12 -9.79 -4.94 5.92
C GLU A 12 -10.25 -3.52 5.56
N ILE A 13 -9.56 -2.47 6.03
CA ILE A 13 -9.80 -1.09 5.57
C ILE A 13 -9.50 -1.00 4.06
N LEU A 14 -8.34 -1.49 3.62
CA LEU A 14 -7.94 -1.41 2.21
C LEU A 14 -8.85 -2.24 1.30
N LYS A 15 -9.34 -3.40 1.73
CA LYS A 15 -10.35 -4.17 0.97
C LYS A 15 -11.64 -3.38 0.76
N LYS A 16 -12.07 -2.61 1.77
CA LYS A 16 -13.27 -1.74 1.64
C LYS A 16 -13.03 -0.58 0.69
N VAL A 17 -11.82 -0.03 0.68
CA VAL A 17 -11.40 1.02 -0.27
C VAL A 17 -11.36 0.45 -1.69
N ALA A 18 -10.76 -0.72 -1.89
CA ALA A 18 -10.69 -1.43 -3.17
C ALA A 18 -12.08 -1.67 -3.78
N LYS A 19 -13.02 -2.20 -2.97
CA LYS A 19 -14.42 -2.47 -3.34
C LYS A 19 -15.23 -1.23 -3.76
N ARG A 20 -14.76 -0.05 -3.40
CA ARG A 20 -15.38 1.23 -3.75
C ARG A 20 -14.72 1.90 -4.94
N GLU A 21 -13.74 1.23 -5.56
CA GLU A 21 -12.94 1.77 -6.64
C GLU A 21 -12.28 3.12 -6.27
N ALA A 22 -11.87 3.24 -5.01
CA ALA A 22 -11.32 4.46 -4.43
C ALA A 22 -9.85 4.28 -4.05
N ILE A 23 -9.17 5.40 -3.82
CA ILE A 23 -7.85 5.48 -3.18
C ILE A 23 -7.97 6.13 -1.80
N ILE A 24 -6.96 5.97 -0.95
CA ILE A 24 -6.89 6.57 0.39
C ILE A 24 -5.52 7.21 0.59
N THR A 25 -5.46 8.33 1.30
CA THR A 25 -4.17 8.93 1.65
C THR A 25 -3.52 8.24 2.84
N TYR A 26 -2.19 8.34 2.97
CA TYR A 26 -1.48 7.88 4.18
C TYR A 26 -2.05 8.50 5.47
N GLY A 27 -2.43 9.78 5.44
CA GLY A 27 -3.00 10.48 6.59
C GLY A 27 -4.33 9.87 7.02
N GLU A 28 -5.27 9.73 6.09
CA GLU A 28 -6.59 9.13 6.36
C GLU A 28 -6.49 7.69 6.82
N LEU A 29 -5.55 6.91 6.28
CA LEU A 29 -5.32 5.55 6.72
C LEU A 29 -4.74 5.50 8.14
N TYR A 30 -3.71 6.31 8.40
CA TYR A 30 -3.02 6.34 9.69
C TYR A 30 -3.94 6.81 10.83
N ASP A 31 -4.82 7.77 10.56
CA ASP A 31 -5.85 8.19 11.51
C ASP A 31 -6.79 7.01 11.88
N GLN A 32 -7.13 6.15 10.92
CA GLN A 32 -8.00 4.99 11.18
C GLN A 32 -7.32 3.86 11.98
N ILE A 33 -5.99 3.77 11.92
CA ILE A 33 -5.22 2.72 12.61
C ILE A 33 -4.45 3.21 13.84
N GLY A 34 -4.59 4.50 14.18
CA GLY A 34 -3.99 5.10 15.37
C GLY A 34 -2.48 5.30 15.25
N VAL A 35 -2.00 5.63 14.05
CA VAL A 35 -0.60 5.98 13.77
C VAL A 35 -0.48 7.50 13.68
N ASP A 36 0.38 8.10 14.50
CA ASP A 36 0.63 9.54 14.42
C ASP A 36 1.64 9.85 13.30
N MET A 37 1.16 10.43 12.20
CA MET A 37 2.00 10.80 11.07
C MET A 37 3.03 11.89 11.39
N LYS A 38 2.85 12.67 12.46
CA LYS A 38 3.84 13.70 12.87
C LYS A 38 5.00 13.08 13.65
N ASN A 39 4.80 11.93 14.28
CA ASN A 39 5.82 11.19 15.02
C ASN A 39 6.63 10.27 14.09
N ALA A 40 7.96 10.43 14.05
CA ALA A 40 8.83 9.63 13.17
C ALA A 40 8.82 8.12 13.49
N GLY A 41 8.74 7.76 14.77
CA GLY A 41 8.65 6.37 15.20
C GLY A 41 7.34 5.72 14.78
N GLU A 42 6.22 6.42 14.95
CA GLU A 42 4.91 5.94 14.50
C GLU A 42 4.82 5.89 12.97
N ARG A 43 5.39 6.86 12.24
CA ARG A 43 5.50 6.76 10.78
C ARG A 43 6.23 5.49 10.33
N LYS A 44 7.34 5.15 10.99
CA LYS A 44 8.09 3.91 10.70
C LYS A 44 7.23 2.67 10.97
N ARG A 45 6.53 2.64 12.11
CA ARG A 45 5.57 1.57 12.43
C ARG A 45 4.45 1.47 11.39
N GLY A 46 3.92 2.58 10.90
CA GLY A 46 2.94 2.62 9.82
C GLY A 46 3.47 1.98 8.53
N SER A 47 4.71 2.30 8.14
CA SER A 47 5.37 1.69 6.99
C SER A 47 5.58 0.18 7.18
N GLU A 48 5.95 -0.28 8.38
CA GLU A 48 6.09 -1.70 8.70
C GLU A 48 4.75 -2.45 8.59
N ILE A 49 3.67 -1.86 9.11
CA ILE A 49 2.30 -2.38 8.98
C ILE A 49 1.94 -2.53 7.50
N LEU A 50 2.19 -1.51 6.67
CA LEU A 50 1.88 -1.57 5.23
C LEU A 50 2.71 -2.63 4.49
N ARG A 51 3.97 -2.83 4.89
CA ARG A 51 4.80 -3.90 4.34
C ARG A 51 4.19 -5.28 4.66
N GLU A 52 3.81 -5.53 5.90
CA GLU A 52 3.15 -6.78 6.29
C GLU A 52 1.81 -6.98 5.57
N VAL A 53 1.03 -5.91 5.37
CA VAL A 53 -0.21 -5.97 4.59
C VAL A 53 0.06 -6.38 3.14
N ASN A 54 1.10 -5.83 2.50
CA ASN A 54 1.50 -6.24 1.15
C ASN A 54 1.95 -7.70 1.11
N GLU A 55 2.73 -8.15 2.09
CA GLU A 55 3.16 -9.56 2.16
C GLU A 55 1.94 -10.49 2.19
N VAL A 56 0.93 -10.14 3.00
CA VAL A 56 -0.33 -10.89 3.05
C VAL A 56 -1.08 -10.83 1.73
N SER A 57 -1.25 -9.66 1.13
CA SER A 57 -2.01 -9.53 -0.13
C SER A 57 -1.33 -10.20 -1.32
N VAL A 58 0.01 -10.17 -1.38
CA VAL A 58 0.78 -10.86 -2.40
C VAL A 58 0.63 -12.38 -2.23
N LEU A 59 0.71 -12.89 -1.00
CA LEU A 59 0.53 -14.32 -0.74
C LEU A 59 -0.89 -14.82 -1.04
N GLU A 60 -1.92 -14.03 -0.72
CA GLU A 60 -3.32 -14.43 -0.91
C GLU A 60 -3.82 -14.25 -2.34
N ARG A 61 -3.36 -13.22 -3.04
CA ARG A 61 -3.97 -12.74 -4.29
C ARG A 61 -2.97 -12.38 -5.38
N GLY A 62 -1.67 -12.35 -5.09
CA GLY A 62 -0.65 -11.95 -6.05
C GLY A 62 -0.68 -10.45 -6.39
N ILE A 63 -1.21 -9.62 -5.49
CA ILE A 63 -1.31 -8.16 -5.67
C ILE A 63 -0.74 -7.41 -4.47
N MET A 64 -0.28 -6.18 -4.69
CA MET A 64 0.11 -5.23 -3.65
C MET A 64 -1.06 -4.30 -3.33
N ILE A 65 -1.92 -4.68 -2.39
CA ILE A 65 -3.14 -3.91 -2.06
C ILE A 65 -2.83 -2.48 -1.56
N THR A 66 -1.62 -2.21 -1.07
CA THR A 66 -1.21 -0.86 -0.67
C THR A 66 -1.00 0.10 -1.85
N ALA A 67 -1.15 -0.35 -3.11
CA ALA A 67 -1.25 0.53 -4.28
C ALA A 67 -2.38 1.58 -4.16
N LEU A 68 -3.38 1.29 -3.31
CA LEU A 68 -4.47 2.21 -2.96
C LEU A 68 -4.03 3.37 -2.06
N VAL A 69 -2.85 3.28 -1.44
CA VAL A 69 -2.39 4.26 -0.43
C VAL A 69 -1.45 5.27 -1.07
N VAL A 70 -1.89 6.52 -1.15
CA VAL A 70 -1.17 7.59 -1.86
C VAL A 70 -0.74 8.74 -0.94
N LYS A 71 0.23 9.52 -1.39
CA LYS A 71 0.53 10.82 -0.78
C LYS A 71 -0.57 11.82 -1.12
N ASN A 72 -0.88 12.70 -0.17
CA ASN A 72 -1.94 13.68 -0.34
C ASN A 72 -1.65 14.72 -1.44
N ASP A 73 -0.39 15.12 -1.59
CA ASP A 73 0.06 16.16 -2.53
C ASP A 73 0.23 15.64 -3.96
N THR A 74 0.81 14.46 -4.13
CA THR A 74 1.14 13.92 -5.46
C THR A 74 0.13 12.92 -5.99
N GLN A 75 -0.79 12.41 -5.15
CA GLN A 75 -1.77 11.38 -5.49
C GLN A 75 -1.14 10.10 -6.07
N ILE A 76 0.13 9.84 -5.72
CA ILE A 76 0.86 8.61 -6.04
C ILE A 76 1.43 7.99 -4.75
N PRO A 77 1.75 6.69 -4.73
CA PRO A 77 2.35 6.05 -3.57
C PRO A 77 3.70 6.67 -3.18
N GLY A 78 4.09 6.44 -1.93
CA GLY A 78 5.41 6.84 -1.44
C GLY A 78 6.54 5.92 -1.95
N GLU A 79 7.78 6.37 -1.79
CA GLU A 79 8.99 5.63 -2.20
C GLU A 79 9.04 4.21 -1.62
N GLU A 80 8.51 4.03 -0.42
CA GLU A 80 8.43 2.74 0.26
C GLU A 80 7.61 1.71 -0.51
N PHE A 81 6.55 2.13 -1.22
CA PHE A 81 5.78 1.22 -2.08
C PHE A 81 6.65 0.70 -3.23
N PHE A 82 7.36 1.60 -3.92
CA PHE A 82 8.25 1.23 -5.04
C PHE A 82 9.43 0.39 -4.56
N ARG A 83 9.97 0.66 -3.37
CA ARG A 83 11.03 -0.17 -2.76
C ARG A 83 10.55 -1.59 -2.47
N VAL A 84 9.29 -1.77 -2.08
CA VAL A 84 8.73 -3.12 -1.91
C VAL A 84 8.46 -3.78 -3.27
N ALA A 85 8.02 -3.03 -4.27
CA ALA A 85 7.82 -3.54 -5.63
C ALA A 85 9.14 -4.06 -6.27
N THR A 86 10.27 -3.39 -6.03
CA THR A 86 11.58 -3.87 -6.49
C THR A 86 12.00 -5.17 -5.79
N GLN A 87 11.67 -5.34 -4.50
CA GLN A 87 11.94 -6.58 -3.75
C GLN A 87 11.20 -7.79 -4.32
N TYR A 88 9.99 -7.58 -4.84
CA TYR A 88 9.22 -8.61 -5.55
C TYR A 88 9.64 -8.79 -7.02
N LYS A 89 10.74 -8.16 -7.45
CA LYS A 89 11.23 -8.12 -8.85
C LYS A 89 10.20 -7.60 -9.86
N ALA A 90 9.20 -6.87 -9.37
CA ALA A 90 8.13 -6.32 -10.19
C ALA A 90 8.54 -4.98 -10.83
N LEU A 91 9.57 -4.34 -10.28
CA LEU A 91 10.16 -3.10 -10.80
C LEU A 91 11.70 -3.18 -10.76
N LYS A 92 12.38 -2.55 -11.72
CA LYS A 92 13.86 -2.42 -11.68
C LYS A 92 14.27 -1.39 -10.63
N GLU A 93 15.44 -1.58 -10.02
CA GLU A 93 15.97 -0.67 -9.00
C GLU A 93 16.27 0.73 -9.57
N ASP A 94 16.64 0.81 -10.85
CA ASP A 94 16.92 2.04 -11.60
C ASP A 94 15.72 2.53 -12.43
N ALA A 95 14.50 2.05 -12.14
CA ALA A 95 13.31 2.45 -12.86
C ALA A 95 13.07 3.96 -12.81
N LEU A 96 12.78 4.54 -13.97
CA LEU A 96 12.43 5.94 -14.12
C LEU A 96 11.06 6.23 -13.49
N GLU A 97 10.81 7.50 -13.17
CA GLU A 97 9.52 7.92 -12.59
C GLU A 97 8.31 7.56 -13.47
N ALA A 98 8.48 7.56 -14.79
CA ALA A 98 7.45 7.11 -15.72
C ALA A 98 7.13 5.61 -15.57
N GLU A 99 8.17 4.77 -15.44
CA GLU A 99 8.02 3.32 -15.25
C GLU A 99 7.41 2.99 -13.88
N LYS A 100 7.79 3.73 -12.83
CA LYS A 100 7.17 3.64 -11.50
C LYS A 100 5.67 3.95 -11.58
N LYS A 101 5.31 5.04 -12.26
CA LYS A 101 3.92 5.45 -12.41
C LYS A 101 3.11 4.40 -13.18
N GLU A 102 3.62 3.93 -14.31
CA GLU A 102 2.97 2.89 -15.11
C GLU A 102 2.78 1.60 -14.30
N TYR A 103 3.80 1.16 -13.58
CA TYR A 103 3.69 0.01 -12.69
C TYR A 103 2.59 0.20 -11.63
N TRP A 104 2.54 1.37 -11.00
CA TRP A 104 1.51 1.67 -10.01
C TRP A 104 0.10 1.66 -10.61
N GLU A 105 -0.10 2.25 -11.78
CA GLU A 105 -1.40 2.26 -12.46
C GLU A 105 -1.87 0.83 -12.78
N GLN A 106 -0.98 -0.02 -13.30
CA GLN A 106 -1.28 -1.44 -13.54
C GLN A 106 -1.61 -2.20 -12.26
N GLU A 107 -0.89 -1.94 -11.18
CA GLU A 107 -1.13 -2.61 -9.91
C GLU A 107 -2.44 -2.15 -9.25
N LEU A 108 -2.75 -0.85 -9.36
CA LEU A 108 -4.02 -0.28 -8.91
C LEU A 108 -5.21 -0.91 -9.65
N GLU A 109 -5.11 -1.05 -10.97
CA GLU A 109 -6.12 -1.72 -11.80
C GLU A 109 -6.36 -3.17 -11.32
N LYS A 110 -5.29 -3.97 -11.17
CA LYS A 110 -5.40 -5.35 -10.65
C LYS A 110 -6.05 -5.41 -9.27
N VAL A 111 -5.73 -4.46 -8.39
CA VAL A 111 -6.33 -4.40 -7.06
C VAL A 111 -7.83 -4.17 -7.17
N HIS A 112 -8.28 -3.24 -8.01
CA HIS A 112 -9.71 -3.02 -8.22
C HIS A 112 -10.38 -4.26 -8.82
N GLU A 113 -9.86 -4.81 -9.92
CA GLU A 113 -10.39 -6.02 -10.56
C GLU A 113 -10.52 -7.22 -9.60
N THR A 114 -9.58 -7.37 -8.66
CA THR A 114 -9.59 -8.45 -7.67
C THR A 114 -10.71 -8.31 -6.64
N TYR A 115 -11.19 -7.09 -6.39
CA TYR A 115 -12.13 -6.78 -5.31
C TYR A 115 -13.47 -6.21 -5.78
N SER A 116 -13.65 -5.93 -7.08
CA SER A 116 -14.96 -5.67 -7.73
C SER A 116 -15.89 -6.88 -7.63
#